data_AF-A0A8H7EZ08-F1
#
_entry.id   AF-A0A8H7EZ08-F1
#
_cell.length_a   1.000
_cell.length_b   1.000
_cell.length_c   1.000
_cell.angle_alpha   90.00
_cell.angle_beta   90.00
_cell.angle_gamma   90.00
#
_symmetry.space_group_name_H-M   'P 1'
#
loop_
_entity.id
_entity.type
_entity.pdbx_description
1 polymer ?
#
loop_
_entity_poly.entity_id
_entity_poly.type
_entity_poly.pdbx_seq_one_letter_code
_entity_poly.pdbx_strand_id
1 'polypeptide(L)'
;MSAALSKVTPRPARFGRAPAIRGHLRKDRRTGLPRPPVPIVTREFAPCRFQDHYYNTLQDDLMYMTYHHEHLPRSSTRQIRRKFDPEDPYTKNRHNPPVGGSQIGKKPAPPTTASNVVRLEKVVIHSMVKEALQNKSNLLGPLMALRALTGENNKAGGQHAVEGVQIVRGKKAVGGWIRPGVPVGVKVELKGQSMYDFIGSLVEFVLPRLREFNGVVLPPQSSSVNSPSAVSGVVTFGLPPQAMGFFPQIEVNQDAYPKMYGMHIHFVTNASGFLSFVDSIVISSCIFISESYRI
;
A
#
# COMPACT_ATOMS: atom_id res chain seq x y z
N MET A 1 33.94 18.14 16.04
CA MET A 1 33.74 18.18 14.58
C MET A 1 32.90 16.96 14.18
N SER A 2 31.58 17.13 14.10
CA SER A 2 30.64 16.05 13.77
C SER A 2 30.38 16.08 12.27
N ALA A 3 30.82 15.05 11.55
CA ALA A 3 30.59 14.92 10.12
C ALA A 3 29.09 14.72 9.88
N ALA A 4 28.43 15.76 9.36
CA ALA A 4 27.09 15.64 8.82
C ALA A 4 27.13 14.69 7.62
N LEU A 5 26.72 13.43 7.82
CA LEU A 5 26.39 12.52 6.74
C LEU A 5 25.26 13.16 5.93
N SER A 6 25.63 13.85 4.84
CA SER A 6 24.69 14.24 3.81
C SER A 6 24.09 12.96 3.24
N LYS A 7 22.86 12.62 3.65
CA LYS A 7 22.05 11.63 2.95
C LYS A 7 21.76 12.20 1.57
N VAL A 8 22.63 11.88 0.61
CA VAL A 8 22.38 12.09 -0.81
C VAL A 8 21.13 11.27 -1.13
N THR A 9 20.02 11.95 -1.36
CA THR A 9 18.80 11.33 -1.89
C THR A 9 19.17 10.77 -3.27
N PRO A 10 19.11 9.45 -3.49
CA PRO A 10 19.37 8.94 -4.83
C PRO A 10 18.30 9.49 -5.76
N ARG A 11 18.72 10.19 -6.81
CA ARG A 11 17.87 10.35 -8.01
C ARG A 11 17.48 8.94 -8.47
N PRO A 12 16.28 8.72 -9.02
CA PRO A 12 15.90 7.44 -9.61
C PRO A 12 16.66 7.24 -10.92
N ALA A 13 17.98 7.07 -10.85
CA ALA A 13 18.75 6.46 -11.93
C ALA A 13 18.41 4.97 -11.86
N ARG A 14 17.51 4.54 -12.75
CA ARG A 14 16.92 3.19 -12.85
C ARG A 14 17.97 2.08 -12.87
N PHE A 15 19.23 2.38 -13.18
CA PHE A 15 20.35 1.44 -13.19
C PHE A 15 21.64 2.08 -12.63
N GLY A 16 21.88 1.94 -11.33
CA GLY A 16 23.23 2.11 -10.79
C GLY A 16 24.14 0.98 -11.28
N ARG A 17 25.47 1.20 -11.33
CA ARG A 17 26.42 0.10 -11.59
C ARG A 17 26.23 -0.96 -10.50
N ALA A 18 25.94 -2.19 -10.91
CA ALA A 18 25.84 -3.31 -9.97
C ALA A 18 27.16 -3.42 -9.19
N PRO A 19 27.11 -3.71 -7.87
CA PRO A 19 28.32 -3.90 -7.09
C PRO A 19 29.17 -5.02 -7.69
N ALA A 20 30.49 -4.81 -7.77
CA ALA A 20 31.40 -5.82 -8.28
C ALA A 20 31.34 -7.09 -7.42
N ILE A 21 31.08 -8.24 -8.06
CA ILE A 21 31.01 -9.54 -7.40
C ILE A 21 32.44 -9.93 -6.96
N ARG A 22 32.71 -9.96 -5.66
CA ARG A 22 34.05 -10.21 -5.09
C ARG A 22 34.42 -11.70 -4.96
N GLY A 23 33.55 -12.64 -5.34
CA GLY A 23 33.79 -14.08 -5.22
C GLY A 23 32.92 -14.93 -6.13
N HIS A 24 33.33 -16.17 -6.40
CA HIS A 24 32.55 -17.10 -7.24
C HIS A 24 31.24 -17.47 -6.55
N LEU A 25 30.12 -17.33 -7.27
CA LEU A 25 28.81 -17.75 -6.79
C LEU A 25 28.68 -19.28 -6.87
N ARG A 26 28.05 -19.89 -5.86
CA ARG A 26 27.80 -21.35 -5.87
C ARG A 26 26.93 -21.68 -7.07
N LYS A 27 27.36 -22.57 -7.96
CA LYS A 27 26.56 -22.96 -9.12
C LYS A 27 25.40 -23.86 -8.68
N ASP A 28 24.23 -23.66 -9.27
CA ASP A 28 23.10 -24.56 -9.11
C ASP A 28 23.38 -25.88 -9.85
N ARG A 29 23.14 -27.00 -9.18
CA ARG A 29 23.46 -28.34 -9.67
C ARG A 29 22.60 -28.75 -10.88
N ARG A 30 21.40 -28.17 -11.01
CA ARG A 30 20.48 -28.46 -12.12
C ARG A 30 20.75 -27.60 -13.36
N THR A 31 20.99 -26.30 -13.17
CA THR A 31 21.09 -25.33 -14.27
C THR A 31 22.53 -24.95 -14.62
N GLY A 32 23.51 -25.25 -13.75
CA GLY A 32 24.91 -24.85 -13.92
C GLY A 32 25.16 -23.34 -13.74
N LEU A 33 24.10 -22.56 -13.49
CA LEU A 33 24.16 -21.11 -13.35
C LEU A 33 24.62 -20.70 -11.95
N PRO A 34 25.33 -19.58 -11.79
CA PRO A 34 25.69 -19.04 -10.49
C PRO A 34 24.46 -18.67 -9.67
N ARG A 35 24.32 -19.24 -8.47
CA ARG A 35 23.27 -18.92 -7.51
C ARG A 35 23.69 -17.71 -6.67
N PRO A 36 23.00 -16.57 -6.79
CA PRO A 36 23.26 -15.39 -5.96
C PRO A 36 23.03 -15.73 -4.48
N PRO A 37 23.74 -15.07 -3.54
CA PRO A 37 23.58 -15.33 -2.10
C PRO A 37 22.21 -14.90 -1.57
N VAL A 38 21.49 -14.06 -2.32
CA VAL A 38 20.17 -13.54 -2.00
C VAL A 38 19.19 -14.02 -3.08
N PRO A 39 17.95 -14.42 -2.73
CA PRO A 39 16.91 -14.68 -3.72
C PRO A 39 16.66 -13.41 -4.54
N ILE A 40 17.00 -13.44 -5.82
CA ILE A 40 16.69 -12.35 -6.76
C ILE A 40 15.26 -12.55 -7.24
N VAL A 41 14.42 -11.56 -6.99
CA VAL A 41 13.06 -11.49 -7.52
C VAL A 41 13.06 -10.36 -8.53
N THR A 42 13.00 -10.71 -9.82
CA THR A 42 12.79 -9.74 -10.89
C THR A 42 11.31 -9.39 -10.91
N ARG A 43 10.96 -8.09 -10.87
CA ARG A 43 9.57 -7.61 -10.95
C ARG A 43 9.34 -6.54 -12.01
N GLU A 44 10.38 -5.80 -12.37
CA GLU A 44 10.32 -4.77 -13.41
C GLU A 44 10.67 -5.40 -14.76
N PHE A 45 9.65 -5.91 -15.45
CA PHE A 45 9.81 -6.61 -16.73
C PHE A 45 9.57 -5.71 -17.94
N ALA A 46 8.74 -4.68 -17.78
CA ALA A 46 8.30 -3.79 -18.85
C ALA A 46 8.10 -2.37 -18.29
N PRO A 47 8.10 -1.30 -19.12
CA PRO A 47 7.62 0.00 -18.67
C PRO A 47 6.13 -0.09 -18.31
N CYS A 48 5.71 0.59 -17.24
CA CYS A 48 4.32 0.63 -16.80
C CYS A 48 3.73 2.01 -17.07
N ARG A 49 2.71 2.06 -17.94
CA ARG A 49 2.09 3.31 -18.39
C ARG A 49 1.59 4.19 -17.24
N PHE A 50 0.92 3.61 -16.24
CA PHE A 50 0.40 4.37 -15.08
C PHE A 50 1.51 4.92 -14.19
N GLN A 51 2.59 4.15 -14.03
CA GLN A 51 3.75 4.60 -13.29
C GLN A 51 4.44 5.76 -14.01
N ASP A 52 4.67 5.63 -15.31
CA ASP A 52 5.32 6.67 -16.12
C ASP A 52 4.45 7.94 -16.19
N HIS A 53 3.13 7.81 -16.32
CA HIS A 53 2.20 8.94 -16.24
C HIS A 53 2.33 9.68 -14.90
N TYR A 54 2.38 8.97 -13.77
CA TYR A 54 2.56 9.61 -12.47
C TYR A 54 3.83 10.47 -12.41
N TYR A 55 4.97 9.95 -12.89
CA TYR A 55 6.24 10.68 -12.83
C TYR A 55 6.39 11.79 -13.87
N ASN A 56 5.71 11.68 -15.02
CA ASN A 56 5.85 12.63 -16.12
C ASN A 56 4.86 13.80 -16.05
N THR A 57 3.67 13.59 -15.48
CA THR A 57 2.61 14.61 -15.44
C THR A 57 2.16 14.89 -14.00
N LEU A 58 1.59 13.89 -13.33
CA LEU A 58 0.90 14.10 -12.04
C LEU A 58 1.81 14.58 -10.93
N GLN A 59 3.08 14.16 -10.90
CA GLN A 59 3.98 14.55 -9.83
C GLN A 59 4.14 16.08 -9.73
N ASP A 60 4.31 16.75 -10.87
CA ASP A 60 4.52 18.19 -10.91
C ASP A 60 3.21 18.94 -10.60
N ASP A 61 2.09 18.47 -11.16
CA ASP A 61 0.76 19.02 -10.89
C ASP A 61 0.40 18.90 -9.40
N LEU A 62 0.66 17.74 -8.79
CA LEU A 62 0.41 17.51 -7.37
C LEU A 62 1.33 18.36 -6.50
N MET A 63 2.60 18.52 -6.89
CA MET A 63 3.51 19.42 -6.17
C MET A 63 2.98 20.85 -6.17
N TYR A 64 2.49 21.33 -7.32
CA TYR A 64 1.91 22.67 -7.44
C TYR A 64 0.59 22.82 -6.66
N MET A 65 -0.34 21.88 -6.82
CA MET A 65 -1.65 21.94 -6.16
C MET A 65 -1.58 21.81 -4.63
N THR A 66 -0.58 21.10 -4.11
CA THR A 66 -0.38 20.95 -2.66
C THR A 66 0.55 21.98 -2.06
N TYR A 67 1.14 22.86 -2.88
CA TYR A 67 2.04 23.87 -2.38
C TYR A 67 1.27 24.87 -1.51
N HIS A 68 1.67 24.97 -0.25
CA HIS A 68 1.20 25.99 0.66
C HIS A 68 2.37 26.92 0.99
N HIS A 69 2.26 28.19 0.62
CA HIS A 69 3.30 29.17 0.89
C HIS A 69 3.35 29.48 2.40
N GLU A 70 4.53 29.35 3.00
CA GLU A 70 4.76 29.67 4.41
C GLU A 70 5.85 30.74 4.50
N HIS A 71 5.46 31.94 4.96
CA HIS A 71 6.40 33.05 5.14
C HIS A 71 7.41 32.82 6.29
N LEU A 72 7.03 31.98 7.25
CA LEU A 72 7.82 31.66 8.45
C LEU A 72 8.09 30.16 8.49
N PRO A 73 9.26 29.74 9.04
CA PRO A 73 9.51 28.32 9.25
C PRO A 73 8.48 27.76 10.23
N ARG A 74 8.00 26.54 9.97
CA ARG A 74 7.11 25.84 10.91
C ARG A 74 7.76 25.70 12.27
N SER A 75 6.97 25.91 13.31
CA SER A 75 7.39 25.59 14.67
C SER A 75 7.79 24.11 14.74
N SER A 76 8.93 23.83 15.37
CA SER A 76 9.37 22.46 15.60
C SER A 76 8.29 21.70 16.37
N THR A 77 8.10 20.42 16.04
CA THR A 77 7.17 19.55 16.79
C THR A 77 7.42 19.70 18.29
N ARG A 78 6.37 20.00 19.05
CA ARG A 78 6.46 20.14 20.51
C ARG A 78 7.11 18.89 21.09
N GLN A 79 8.30 19.05 21.65
CA GLN A 79 8.97 17.95 22.34
C GLN A 79 8.07 17.55 23.51
N ILE A 80 7.63 16.29 23.50
CA ILE A 80 6.81 15.74 24.57
C ILE A 80 7.67 15.74 25.83
N ARG A 81 7.39 16.66 26.74
CA ARG A 81 8.08 16.72 28.02
C ARG A 81 7.75 15.44 28.78
N ARG A 82 8.78 14.74 29.23
CA ARG A 82 8.61 13.59 30.14
C ARG A 82 8.00 14.09 31.44
N LYS A 83 7.17 13.26 32.11
CA LYS A 83 6.61 13.60 33.42
C LYS A 83 7.69 13.60 34.50
N PHE A 84 8.66 12.70 34.36
CA PHE A 84 9.81 12.56 35.25
C PHE A 84 11.09 13.00 34.52
N ASP A 85 11.96 13.70 35.25
CA ASP A 85 13.23 14.20 34.74
C ASP A 85 14.27 13.06 34.74
N PRO A 86 14.96 12.78 33.61
CA PRO A 86 16.04 11.79 33.60
C PRO A 86 17.26 12.17 34.45
N GLU A 87 17.48 13.44 34.77
CA GLU A 87 18.65 13.90 35.54
C GLU A 87 18.44 13.80 37.06
N ASP A 88 17.20 13.71 37.53
CA ASP A 88 16.89 13.58 38.96
C ASP A 88 17.16 12.14 39.45
N PRO A 89 18.08 11.92 40.42
CA PRO A 89 18.46 10.60 40.89
C PRO A 89 17.28 9.79 41.47
N TYR A 90 16.24 10.45 41.99
CA TYR A 90 15.08 9.78 42.61
C TYR A 90 14.01 9.35 41.60
N THR A 91 13.99 9.96 40.41
CA THR A 91 12.96 9.68 39.39
C THR A 91 13.53 9.14 38.07
N LYS A 92 14.86 9.16 37.88
CA LYS A 92 15.57 8.64 36.70
C LYS A 92 15.17 7.22 36.29
N ASN A 93 14.99 6.32 37.25
CA ASN A 93 14.66 4.91 37.00
C ASN A 93 13.14 4.64 36.98
N ARG A 94 12.30 5.67 37.13
CA ARG A 94 10.84 5.50 37.09
C ARG A 94 10.35 5.40 35.65
N HIS A 95 9.37 4.52 35.43
CA HIS A 95 8.68 4.44 34.15
C HIS A 95 7.89 5.74 33.90
N ASN A 96 8.11 6.37 32.74
CA ASN A 96 7.38 7.55 32.34
C ASN A 96 6.12 7.16 31.57
N PRO A 97 4.91 7.44 32.09
CA PRO A 97 3.68 7.16 31.35
C PRO A 97 3.63 7.98 30.06
N PRO A 98 2.92 7.49 29.02
CA PRO A 98 2.70 8.27 27.80
C PRO A 98 1.98 9.58 28.16
N VAL A 99 2.55 10.70 27.69
CA VAL A 99 2.03 12.04 27.99
C VAL A 99 1.10 12.49 26.87
N GLY A 100 -0.13 12.86 27.25
CA GLY A 100 -1.19 13.28 26.33
C GLY A 100 -2.12 12.15 25.89
N GLY A 101 -3.30 12.51 25.38
CA GLY A 101 -4.22 11.56 24.77
C GLY A 101 -3.75 11.08 23.40
N SER A 102 -4.67 10.47 22.62
CA SER A 102 -4.39 10.08 21.24
C SER A 102 -3.76 11.23 20.44
N GLN A 103 -2.63 10.93 19.79
CA GLN A 103 -1.90 11.87 18.92
C GLN A 103 -2.31 11.72 17.45
N ILE A 104 -3.33 10.90 17.17
CA ILE A 104 -3.91 10.73 15.85
C ILE A 104 -4.45 12.10 15.40
N GLY A 105 -4.04 12.56 14.22
CA GLY A 105 -4.50 13.80 13.60
C GLY A 105 -3.82 15.08 14.12
N LYS A 106 -3.00 15.00 15.17
CA LYS A 106 -2.35 16.16 15.80
C LYS A 106 -0.98 16.51 15.21
N LYS A 107 -0.40 15.61 14.43
CA LYS A 107 0.85 15.91 13.71
C LYS A 107 0.49 16.75 12.48
N PRO A 108 1.04 17.97 12.33
CA PRO A 108 0.84 18.72 11.11
C PRO A 108 1.42 17.92 9.94
N ALA A 109 0.73 17.92 8.81
CA ALA A 109 1.23 17.29 7.59
C ALA A 109 2.57 17.95 7.22
N PRO A 110 3.60 17.24 6.74
CA PRO A 110 4.89 17.82 6.35
C PRO A 110 4.72 18.82 5.18
N PRO A 111 5.64 19.78 4.99
CA PRO A 111 5.55 20.69 3.86
C PRO A 111 5.78 19.91 2.56
N THR A 112 5.03 20.26 1.51
CA THR A 112 5.26 19.71 0.19
C THR A 112 6.61 20.21 -0.32
N THR A 113 7.51 19.27 -0.62
CA THR A 113 8.81 19.51 -1.24
C THR A 113 8.92 18.56 -2.42
N ALA A 114 9.76 18.86 -3.42
CA ALA A 114 9.96 17.97 -4.59
C ALA A 114 10.29 16.50 -4.22
N SER A 115 10.92 16.27 -3.07
CA SER A 115 11.21 14.92 -2.54
C SER A 115 10.04 14.24 -1.83
N ASN A 116 9.05 15.03 -1.41
CA ASN A 116 7.92 14.63 -0.57
C ASN A 116 6.58 14.97 -1.25
N VAL A 117 6.46 14.55 -2.51
CA VAL A 117 5.20 14.65 -3.26
C VAL A 117 4.34 13.44 -2.96
N VAL A 118 3.02 13.66 -2.88
CA VAL A 118 2.04 12.59 -2.60
C VAL A 118 2.08 11.56 -3.71
N ARG A 119 2.35 10.31 -3.33
CA ARG A 119 2.39 9.17 -4.23
C ARG A 119 1.74 7.95 -3.60
N LEU A 120 1.36 7.01 -4.44
CA LEU A 120 0.89 5.70 -3.99
C LEU A 120 2.08 4.83 -3.55
N GLU A 121 2.02 4.33 -2.32
CA GLU A 121 3.09 3.49 -1.76
C GLU A 121 2.79 1.99 -1.95
N LYS A 122 1.54 1.61 -1.68
CA LYS A 122 1.08 0.23 -1.83
C LYS A 122 -0.43 0.14 -2.04
N VAL A 123 -0.87 -0.95 -2.65
CA VAL A 123 -2.29 -1.33 -2.69
C VAL A 123 -2.47 -2.63 -1.95
N VAL A 124 -3.35 -2.65 -0.96
CA VAL A 124 -3.69 -3.86 -0.22
C VAL A 124 -5.04 -4.35 -0.66
N ILE A 125 -5.10 -5.57 -1.15
CA ILE A 125 -6.34 -6.24 -1.52
C ILE A 125 -6.64 -7.27 -0.43
N HIS A 126 -7.85 -7.22 0.12
CA HIS A 126 -8.29 -8.07 1.23
C HIS A 126 -9.65 -8.69 0.93
N SER A 127 -9.75 -10.01 0.97
CA SER A 127 -10.99 -10.76 0.84
C SER A 127 -11.24 -11.55 2.12
N MET A 128 -12.40 -11.34 2.74
CA MET A 128 -12.84 -12.10 3.90
C MET A 128 -13.98 -13.03 3.50
N VAL A 129 -13.83 -14.32 3.81
CA VAL A 129 -14.81 -15.36 3.44
C VAL A 129 -15.36 -15.95 4.73
N LYS A 130 -16.62 -15.61 5.05
CA LYS A 130 -17.26 -16.04 6.31
C LYS A 130 -17.38 -17.57 6.39
N GLU A 131 -17.59 -18.22 5.25
CA GLU A 131 -17.72 -19.67 5.10
C GLU A 131 -16.41 -20.42 5.40
N ALA A 132 -15.28 -19.72 5.44
CA ALA A 132 -13.99 -20.28 5.86
C ALA A 132 -13.98 -20.73 7.33
N LEU A 133 -14.87 -20.16 8.16
CA LEU A 133 -15.01 -20.53 9.56
C LEU A 133 -15.55 -21.95 9.74
N GLN A 134 -16.46 -22.36 8.86
CA GLN A 134 -17.03 -23.70 8.85
C GLN A 134 -16.10 -24.68 8.12
N ASN A 135 -15.62 -24.30 6.93
CA ASN A 135 -14.73 -25.13 6.15
C ASN A 135 -13.54 -24.32 5.60
N LYS A 136 -12.34 -24.69 6.04
CA LYS A 136 -11.08 -24.05 5.63
C LYS A 136 -10.79 -24.20 4.14
N SER A 137 -11.33 -25.22 3.46
CA SER A 137 -11.13 -25.41 2.02
C SER A 137 -11.72 -24.27 1.19
N ASN A 138 -12.73 -23.56 1.71
CA ASN A 138 -13.35 -22.41 1.05
C ASN A 138 -12.38 -21.23 0.86
N LEU A 139 -11.21 -21.24 1.51
CA LEU A 139 -10.15 -20.25 1.27
C LEU A 139 -9.32 -20.53 0.02
N LEU A 140 -9.42 -21.72 -0.57
CA LEU A 140 -8.64 -22.06 -1.77
C LEU A 140 -9.08 -21.21 -2.98
N GLY A 141 -10.39 -21.02 -3.17
CA GLY A 141 -10.96 -20.16 -4.22
C GLY A 141 -10.42 -18.71 -4.20
N PRO A 142 -10.59 -17.95 -3.10
CA PRO A 142 -10.08 -16.57 -3.03
C PRO A 142 -8.54 -16.51 -3.07
N LEU A 143 -7.85 -17.55 -2.59
CA LEU A 143 -6.39 -17.64 -2.70
C LEU A 143 -5.94 -17.78 -4.15
N MET A 144 -6.59 -18.65 -4.93
CA MET A 144 -6.30 -18.84 -6.35
C MET A 144 -6.66 -17.59 -7.16
N ALA A 145 -7.81 -16.97 -6.87
CA ALA A 145 -8.24 -15.75 -7.55
C ALA A 145 -7.25 -14.60 -7.31
N LEU A 146 -6.84 -14.33 -6.07
CA LEU A 146 -5.86 -13.28 -5.78
C LEU A 146 -4.50 -13.53 -6.42
N ARG A 147 -4.07 -14.80 -6.52
CA ARG A 147 -2.85 -15.15 -7.25
C ARG A 147 -2.97 -14.88 -8.74
N ALA A 148 -4.10 -15.24 -9.35
CA ALA A 148 -4.34 -14.97 -10.77
C ALA A 148 -4.42 -13.47 -11.08
N LEU A 149 -5.09 -12.70 -10.21
CA LEU A 149 -5.22 -11.25 -10.35
C LEU A 149 -3.88 -10.51 -10.23
N THR A 150 -3.03 -10.92 -9.29
CA THR A 150 -1.84 -10.15 -8.93
C THR A 150 -0.53 -10.73 -9.45
N GLY A 151 -0.53 -12.00 -9.87
CA GLY A 151 0.69 -12.73 -10.20
C GLY A 151 1.60 -13.03 -8.99
N GLU A 152 1.20 -12.65 -7.77
CA GLU A 152 2.00 -12.85 -6.57
C GLU A 152 1.79 -14.25 -5.97
N ASN A 153 2.88 -14.95 -5.66
CA ASN A 153 2.85 -16.28 -5.05
C ASN A 153 3.24 -16.24 -3.57
N ASN A 154 2.80 -17.23 -2.79
CA ASN A 154 3.17 -17.34 -1.37
C ASN A 154 4.71 -17.42 -1.24
N LYS A 155 5.30 -16.55 -0.42
CA LYS A 155 6.75 -16.48 -0.16
C LYS A 155 7.61 -16.01 -1.35
N ALA A 156 7.03 -15.33 -2.34
CA ALA A 156 7.81 -14.67 -3.40
C ALA A 156 8.61 -13.43 -2.91
N GLY A 157 8.50 -13.05 -1.63
CA GLY A 157 9.13 -11.85 -1.08
C GLY A 157 10.45 -12.08 -0.34
N GLY A 158 11.51 -11.35 -0.70
CA GLY A 158 12.66 -11.06 0.18
C GLY A 158 12.34 -9.98 1.22
N GLN A 159 13.32 -9.61 2.05
CA GLN A 159 13.17 -8.67 3.19
C GLN A 159 12.65 -7.26 2.82
N HIS A 160 12.67 -6.90 1.54
CA HIS A 160 12.16 -5.62 1.01
C HIS A 160 11.03 -5.77 -0.02
N ALA A 161 10.52 -6.99 -0.23
CA ALA A 161 9.53 -7.28 -1.26
C ALA A 161 8.14 -7.55 -0.66
N VAL A 162 7.13 -7.54 -1.54
CA VAL A 162 5.76 -7.99 -1.24
C VAL A 162 5.83 -9.43 -0.73
N GLU A 163 5.30 -9.68 0.47
CA GLU A 163 5.29 -10.99 1.14
C GLU A 163 4.45 -12.08 0.42
N GLY A 164 3.92 -11.78 -0.76
CA GLY A 164 3.03 -12.64 -1.53
C GLY A 164 1.61 -12.65 -0.99
N VAL A 165 0.80 -13.60 -1.47
CA VAL A 165 -0.56 -13.79 -0.99
C VAL A 165 -0.55 -14.47 0.39
N GLN A 166 -1.22 -13.87 1.37
CA GLN A 166 -1.21 -14.29 2.76
C GLN A 166 -2.59 -14.72 3.23
N ILE A 167 -2.62 -15.71 4.12
CA ILE A 167 -3.84 -16.13 4.80
C ILE A 167 -4.04 -15.25 6.03
N VAL A 168 -5.16 -14.56 6.10
CA VAL A 168 -5.57 -13.74 7.23
C VAL A 168 -6.15 -14.64 8.32
N ARG A 169 -5.59 -14.53 9.53
CA ARG A 169 -6.05 -15.27 10.71
C ARG A 169 -6.75 -14.34 11.69
N GLY A 170 -7.76 -14.86 12.39
CA GLY A 170 -8.48 -14.14 13.43
C GLY A 170 -7.54 -13.71 14.56
N LYS A 171 -7.55 -12.42 14.89
CA LYS A 171 -6.70 -11.85 15.97
C LYS A 171 -7.41 -11.81 17.32
N LYS A 172 -8.71 -11.48 17.32
CA LYS A 172 -9.53 -11.32 18.52
C LYS A 172 -10.59 -12.43 18.57
N ALA A 173 -10.87 -12.92 19.77
CA ALA A 173 -12.04 -13.74 20.01
C ALA A 173 -13.27 -12.83 20.07
N VAL A 174 -14.26 -13.07 19.21
CA VAL A 174 -15.57 -12.43 19.30
C VAL A 174 -16.58 -13.56 19.45
N GLY A 175 -17.30 -13.55 20.57
CA GLY A 175 -18.07 -14.69 21.08
C GLY A 175 -18.90 -15.39 20.01
N GLY A 176 -18.73 -16.71 19.87
CA GLY A 176 -19.49 -17.57 18.94
C GLY A 176 -18.99 -17.60 17.49
N TRP A 177 -18.38 -16.53 16.95
CA TRP A 177 -18.03 -16.47 15.52
C TRP A 177 -16.57 -16.78 15.22
N ILE A 178 -15.64 -16.07 15.86
CA ILE A 178 -14.21 -16.12 15.47
C ILE A 178 -13.39 -16.47 16.70
N ARG A 179 -12.57 -17.52 16.56
CA ARG A 179 -11.53 -17.90 17.52
C ARG A 179 -10.18 -17.36 17.04
N PRO A 180 -9.29 -16.96 17.97
CA PRO A 180 -7.94 -16.52 17.60
C PRO A 180 -7.19 -17.64 16.86
N GLY A 181 -6.46 -17.28 15.80
CA GLY A 181 -5.66 -18.20 15.01
C GLY A 181 -6.39 -18.95 13.89
N VAL A 182 -7.72 -18.90 13.83
CA VAL A 182 -8.50 -19.51 12.73
C VAL A 182 -8.28 -18.72 11.42
N PRO A 183 -8.03 -19.38 10.27
CA PRO A 183 -7.91 -18.69 9.00
C PRO A 183 -9.31 -18.26 8.49
N VAL A 184 -9.46 -16.99 8.12
CA VAL A 184 -10.76 -16.38 7.80
C VAL A 184 -10.77 -15.67 6.45
N GLY A 185 -9.61 -15.27 5.94
CA GLY A 185 -9.53 -14.52 4.70
C GLY A 185 -8.18 -14.63 4.03
N VAL A 186 -8.03 -13.89 2.95
CA VAL A 186 -6.81 -13.80 2.16
C VAL A 186 -6.49 -12.34 1.89
N LYS A 187 -5.22 -11.96 1.97
CA LYS A 187 -4.75 -10.62 1.63
C LYS A 187 -3.53 -10.67 0.72
N VAL A 188 -3.31 -9.60 -0.03
CA VAL A 188 -2.08 -9.38 -0.81
C VAL A 188 -1.74 -7.90 -0.77
N GLU A 189 -0.45 -7.56 -0.69
CA GLU A 189 0.03 -6.18 -0.63
C GLU A 189 0.89 -5.89 -1.86
N LEU A 190 0.40 -5.16 -2.84
CA LEU A 190 1.14 -4.85 -4.07
C LEU A 190 1.97 -3.57 -3.89
N LYS A 191 3.18 -3.57 -4.47
CA LYS A 191 4.11 -2.43 -4.48
C LYS A 191 4.81 -2.32 -5.83
N GLY A 192 5.27 -1.12 -6.17
CA GLY A 192 6.02 -0.87 -7.41
C GLY A 192 5.16 -1.10 -8.65
N GLN A 193 5.73 -1.68 -9.69
CA GLN A 193 5.06 -1.87 -10.98
C GLN A 193 3.77 -2.70 -10.89
N SER A 194 3.77 -3.83 -10.18
CA SER A 194 2.60 -4.72 -10.07
C SER A 194 1.38 -4.03 -9.46
N MET A 195 1.60 -3.03 -8.60
CA MET A 195 0.54 -2.19 -8.06
C MET A 195 -0.12 -1.33 -9.13
N TYR A 196 0.68 -0.70 -10.00
CA TYR A 196 0.18 0.14 -11.08
C TYR A 196 -0.50 -0.68 -12.19
N ASP A 197 -0.01 -1.89 -12.49
CA ASP A 197 -0.66 -2.81 -13.44
C ASP A 197 -2.03 -3.27 -12.94
N PHE A 198 -2.16 -3.54 -11.63
CA PHE A 198 -3.44 -3.83 -10.99
C PHE A 198 -4.40 -2.65 -11.07
N ILE A 199 -3.91 -1.42 -10.88
CA ILE A 199 -4.74 -0.21 -11.00
C ILE A 199 -5.23 -0.04 -12.42
N GLY A 200 -4.36 -0.25 -13.42
CA GLY A 200 -4.77 -0.15 -14.81
C GLY A 200 -5.87 -1.14 -15.18
N SER A 201 -5.71 -2.40 -14.78
CA SER A 201 -6.75 -3.42 -14.99
C SER A 201 -8.05 -3.10 -14.25
N LEU A 202 -7.97 -2.57 -13.03
CA LEU A 202 -9.14 -2.14 -12.24
C LEU A 202 -9.90 -0.98 -12.90
N VAL A 203 -9.17 0.06 -13.29
CA VAL A 203 -9.75 1.32 -13.82
C VAL A 203 -10.30 1.13 -15.22
N GLU A 204 -9.58 0.43 -16.10
CA GLU A 204 -9.95 0.34 -17.52
C GLU A 204 -10.98 -0.75 -17.79
N PHE A 205 -10.95 -1.86 -17.04
CA PHE A 205 -11.81 -3.01 -17.32
C PHE A 205 -12.90 -3.20 -16.27
N VAL A 206 -12.59 -3.11 -14.98
CA VAL A 206 -13.51 -3.55 -13.92
C VAL A 206 -14.51 -2.46 -13.55
N LEU A 207 -14.04 -1.25 -13.23
CA LEU A 207 -14.91 -0.15 -12.80
C LEU A 207 -15.97 0.24 -13.85
N PRO A 208 -15.64 0.36 -15.16
CA PRO A 208 -16.62 0.75 -16.17
C PRO A 208 -17.68 -0.32 -16.43
N ARG A 209 -17.36 -1.60 -16.19
CA ARG A 209 -18.30 -2.72 -16.35
C ARG A 209 -19.22 -2.90 -15.15
N LEU A 210 -18.93 -2.25 -14.02
CA LEU A 210 -19.70 -2.39 -12.80
C LEU A 210 -20.92 -1.46 -12.82
N ARG A 211 -22.12 -2.06 -12.94
CA ARG A 211 -23.41 -1.32 -13.04
C ARG A 211 -23.70 -0.40 -11.86
N GLU A 212 -23.27 -0.78 -10.66
CA GLU A 212 -23.60 -0.12 -9.39
C GLU A 212 -22.46 0.79 -8.88
N PHE A 213 -21.50 1.15 -9.75
CA PHE A 213 -20.37 1.99 -9.34
C PHE A 213 -20.74 3.48 -9.35
N ASN A 214 -21.14 4.00 -8.19
CA ASN A 214 -21.44 5.42 -8.00
C ASN A 214 -20.20 6.27 -7.66
N GLY A 215 -18.99 5.72 -7.82
CA GLY A 215 -17.72 6.36 -7.44
C GLY A 215 -17.18 5.92 -6.08
N VAL A 216 -15.98 6.39 -5.75
CA VAL A 216 -15.33 6.14 -4.45
C VAL A 216 -15.84 7.16 -3.43
N VAL A 217 -16.43 6.68 -2.35
CA VAL A 217 -16.89 7.55 -1.25
C VAL A 217 -15.67 8.13 -0.55
N LEU A 218 -15.48 9.43 -0.72
CA LEU A 218 -14.44 10.20 -0.05
C LEU A 218 -14.99 10.66 1.32
N PRO A 219 -14.16 10.66 2.38
CA PRO A 219 -14.57 11.29 3.63
C PRO A 219 -14.89 12.77 3.36
N PRO A 220 -16.02 13.29 3.85
CA PRO A 220 -16.32 14.70 3.69
C PRO A 220 -15.23 15.54 4.38
N GLN A 221 -14.93 16.73 3.84
CA GLN A 221 -13.95 17.64 4.46
C GLN A 221 -14.29 18.01 5.92
N SER A 222 -15.57 17.88 6.31
CA SER A 222 -16.07 18.09 7.68
C SER A 222 -15.91 16.90 8.61
N SER A 223 -15.41 15.75 8.12
CA SER A 223 -15.22 14.57 8.96
C SER A 223 -14.18 14.83 10.05
N SER A 224 -14.49 14.41 11.28
CA SER A 224 -13.70 14.73 12.46
C SER A 224 -12.24 14.30 12.30
N VAL A 225 -11.32 15.23 12.59
CA VAL A 225 -9.85 15.03 12.66
C VAL A 225 -9.46 13.89 13.62
N ASN A 226 -10.38 13.42 14.47
CA ASN A 226 -10.14 12.33 15.41
C ASN A 226 -10.44 10.94 14.84
N SER A 227 -11.06 10.83 13.65
CA SER A 227 -11.34 9.54 13.04
C SER A 227 -10.07 8.98 12.38
N PRO A 228 -9.65 7.74 12.69
CA PRO A 228 -8.43 7.16 12.12
C PRO A 228 -8.49 7.08 10.60
N SER A 229 -9.67 6.88 10.02
CA SER A 229 -9.87 6.84 8.56
C SER A 229 -9.73 8.21 7.89
N ALA A 230 -9.96 9.30 8.62
CA ALA A 230 -9.80 10.67 8.10
C ALA A 230 -8.35 11.18 8.23
N VAL A 231 -7.53 10.52 9.04
CA VAL A 231 -6.12 10.90 9.30
C VAL A 231 -5.14 9.99 8.58
N SER A 232 -5.56 8.79 8.21
CA SER A 232 -4.73 7.91 7.40
C SER A 232 -4.88 8.32 5.94
N GLY A 233 -3.76 8.56 5.23
CA GLY A 233 -3.69 8.74 3.77
C GLY A 233 -4.06 7.46 2.99
N VAL A 234 -5.14 6.80 3.42
CA VAL A 234 -5.60 5.51 2.95
C VAL A 234 -7.02 5.68 2.43
N VAL A 235 -7.20 5.40 1.14
CA VAL A 235 -8.53 5.39 0.53
C VAL A 235 -8.96 3.95 0.33
N THR A 236 -10.20 3.66 0.69
CA THR A 236 -10.71 2.29 0.72
C THR A 236 -12.03 2.19 0.02
N PHE A 237 -12.22 1.18 -0.82
CA PHE A 237 -13.56 0.83 -1.30
C PHE A 237 -13.71 -0.69 -1.44
N GLY A 238 -14.97 -1.14 -1.41
CA GLY A 238 -15.34 -2.53 -1.60
C GLY A 238 -15.77 -2.79 -3.03
N LEU A 239 -15.33 -3.91 -3.58
CA LEU A 239 -15.85 -4.48 -4.80
C LEU A 239 -16.82 -5.61 -4.46
N PRO A 240 -18.02 -5.61 -5.06
CA PRO A 240 -18.97 -6.70 -4.86
C PRO A 240 -18.46 -7.98 -5.55
N PRO A 241 -18.94 -9.17 -5.16
CA PRO A 241 -18.46 -10.44 -5.71
C PRO A 241 -18.47 -10.52 -7.23
N GLN A 242 -19.47 -9.91 -7.88
CA GLN A 242 -19.64 -9.87 -9.32
C GLN A 242 -18.44 -9.21 -10.02
N ALA A 243 -17.82 -8.20 -9.38
CA ALA A 243 -16.68 -7.49 -9.93
C ALA A 243 -15.44 -8.38 -10.11
N MET A 244 -15.32 -9.47 -9.35
CA MET A 244 -14.22 -10.44 -9.51
C MET A 244 -14.21 -11.06 -10.91
N GLY A 245 -15.38 -11.29 -11.51
CA GLY A 245 -15.51 -11.89 -12.84
C GLY A 245 -15.17 -10.93 -13.99
N PHE A 246 -15.10 -9.62 -13.74
CA PHE A 246 -14.79 -8.63 -14.77
C PHE A 246 -13.29 -8.39 -14.97
N PHE A 247 -12.45 -8.98 -14.12
CA PHE A 247 -11.01 -8.93 -14.32
C PHE A 247 -10.62 -9.85 -15.49
N PRO A 248 -9.82 -9.37 -16.46
CA PRO A 248 -9.45 -10.17 -17.63
C PRO A 248 -8.69 -11.46 -17.25
N GLN A 249 -7.97 -11.46 -16.12
CA GLN A 249 -7.26 -12.66 -15.63
C GLN A 249 -8.20 -13.77 -15.12
N ILE A 250 -9.42 -13.42 -14.70
CA ILE A 250 -10.41 -14.36 -14.17
C ILE A 250 -11.47 -14.69 -15.22
N GLU A 251 -11.84 -13.72 -16.06
CA GLU A 251 -12.85 -13.86 -17.13
C GLU A 251 -12.58 -15.07 -18.03
N VAL A 252 -11.32 -15.33 -18.38
CA VAL A 252 -10.92 -16.45 -19.25
C VAL A 252 -11.21 -17.82 -18.63
N ASN A 253 -11.10 -17.94 -17.31
CA ASN A 253 -11.20 -19.21 -16.59
C ASN A 253 -12.31 -19.17 -15.53
N GLN A 254 -13.43 -18.54 -15.85
CA GLN A 254 -14.52 -18.34 -14.89
C GLN A 254 -15.07 -19.67 -14.36
N ASP A 255 -15.12 -20.71 -15.19
CA ASP A 255 -15.61 -22.06 -14.85
C ASP A 255 -14.73 -22.75 -13.79
N ALA A 256 -13.47 -22.35 -13.64
CA ALA A 256 -12.59 -22.89 -12.61
C ALA A 256 -12.91 -22.36 -11.20
N TYR A 257 -13.74 -21.30 -11.11
CA TYR A 257 -14.12 -20.66 -9.85
C TYR A 257 -15.61 -20.90 -9.55
N PRO A 258 -15.95 -21.86 -8.69
CA PRO A 258 -17.36 -22.20 -8.42
C PRO A 258 -18.12 -21.09 -7.69
N LYS A 259 -17.40 -20.16 -7.03
CA LYS A 259 -17.97 -19.02 -6.32
C LYS A 259 -17.10 -17.79 -6.53
N MET A 260 -17.77 -16.65 -6.74
CA MET A 260 -17.13 -15.34 -6.77
C MET A 260 -17.08 -14.73 -5.36
N TYR A 261 -16.02 -13.98 -5.08
CA TYR A 261 -15.80 -13.39 -3.76
C TYR A 261 -15.68 -11.88 -3.87
N GLY A 262 -16.30 -11.15 -2.92
CA GLY A 262 -16.08 -9.72 -2.78
C GLY A 262 -14.68 -9.44 -2.24
N MET A 263 -14.16 -8.25 -2.51
CA MET A 263 -12.86 -7.82 -2.00
C MET A 263 -12.86 -6.35 -1.62
N HIS A 264 -12.10 -6.01 -0.59
CA HIS A 264 -11.81 -4.64 -0.20
C HIS A 264 -10.44 -4.25 -0.73
N ILE A 265 -10.36 -3.09 -1.37
CA ILE A 265 -9.12 -2.54 -1.90
C ILE A 265 -8.77 -1.31 -1.06
N HIS A 266 -7.54 -1.28 -0.55
CA HIS A 266 -6.98 -0.19 0.22
C HIS A 266 -5.80 0.41 -0.53
N PHE A 267 -5.96 1.66 -0.97
CA PHE A 267 -4.91 2.47 -1.57
C PHE A 267 -4.17 3.19 -0.46
N VAL A 268 -2.89 2.86 -0.25
CA VAL A 268 -2.06 3.48 0.77
C VAL A 268 -1.13 4.46 0.10
N THR A 269 -1.27 5.74 0.43
CA THR A 269 -0.39 6.80 -0.05
C THR A 269 0.71 7.10 0.98
N ASN A 270 1.75 7.81 0.54
CA ASN A 270 2.79 8.31 1.43
C ASN A 270 2.30 9.50 2.31
N ALA A 271 1.17 10.11 1.96
CA ALA A 271 0.67 11.30 2.64
C ALA A 271 0.50 11.03 4.14
N SER A 272 1.15 11.86 4.94
CA SER A 272 1.12 11.80 6.41
C SER A 272 0.36 13.02 6.91
N GLY A 273 -0.92 12.89 7.25
CA GLY A 273 -1.75 14.01 7.68
C GLY A 273 -3.23 13.75 7.44
N PHE A 274 -4.09 14.70 7.81
CA PHE A 274 -5.51 14.66 7.45
C PHE A 274 -5.64 14.36 5.95
N LEU A 275 -6.51 13.40 5.60
CA LEU A 275 -6.80 13.00 4.24
C LEU A 275 -7.17 14.28 3.49
N SER A 276 -6.20 14.78 2.76
CA SER A 276 -6.37 16.02 2.05
C SER A 276 -7.13 15.67 0.79
N PHE A 277 -7.95 16.60 0.30
CA PHE A 277 -8.58 16.52 -1.02
C PHE A 277 -7.61 16.01 -2.12
N VAL A 278 -6.32 16.25 -1.94
CA VAL A 278 -5.18 15.76 -2.74
C VAL A 278 -5.09 14.24 -2.84
N ASP A 279 -5.27 13.47 -1.76
CA ASP A 279 -5.19 12.00 -1.81
C ASP A 279 -6.28 11.44 -2.74
N SER A 280 -7.41 12.13 -2.74
CA SER A 280 -8.54 11.86 -3.63
C SER A 280 -8.22 12.27 -5.06
N ILE A 281 -7.51 13.37 -5.28
CA ILE A 281 -7.04 13.78 -6.60
C ILE A 281 -6.08 12.74 -7.16
N VAL A 282 -5.07 12.26 -6.42
CA VAL A 282 -4.12 11.26 -6.96
C VAL A 282 -4.87 10.03 -7.47
N ILE A 283 -5.84 9.57 -6.69
CA ILE A 283 -6.64 8.40 -7.02
C ILE A 283 -7.64 8.71 -8.14
N SER A 284 -8.31 9.87 -8.10
CA SER A 284 -9.23 10.34 -9.14
C SER A 284 -8.51 10.50 -10.48
N SER A 285 -7.35 11.17 -10.51
CA SER A 285 -6.50 11.29 -11.69
C SER A 285 -6.08 9.91 -12.20
N CYS A 286 -5.69 8.97 -11.33
CA CYS A 286 -5.39 7.60 -11.77
C CYS A 286 -6.61 6.87 -12.35
N ILE A 287 -7.82 7.15 -11.85
CA ILE A 287 -9.08 6.54 -12.31
C ILE A 287 -9.61 7.19 -13.61
N PHE A 288 -9.47 8.50 -13.78
CA PHE A 288 -10.02 9.26 -14.90
C PHE A 288 -9.11 9.35 -16.13
N ILE A 289 -7.85 8.90 -16.07
CA ILE A 289 -6.96 8.80 -17.26
C ILE A 289 -7.60 7.97 -18.40
N SER A 290 -8.50 7.03 -18.08
CA SER A 290 -9.18 6.22 -19.09
C SER A 290 -10.11 7.03 -20.01
N GLU A 291 -10.56 8.21 -19.59
CA GLU A 291 -11.55 9.01 -20.32
C GLU A 291 -10.89 10.03 -21.26
N SER A 292 -9.66 10.47 -20.99
CA SER A 292 -8.92 11.44 -21.84
C SER A 292 -8.17 10.82 -23.03
N TYR A 293 -7.97 9.50 -23.07
CA TYR A 293 -7.32 8.80 -24.19
C TYR A 293 -8.30 8.10 -25.14
N ARG A 294 -9.61 8.39 -25.02
CA ARG A 294 -10.64 8.02 -26.00
C ARG A 294 -10.85 9.18 -26.98
N ILE A 295 -9.91 9.35 -27.91
CA ILE A 295 -10.07 10.12 -29.15
C ILE A 295 -9.63 9.22 -30.29
#